data_AF-A0A395SH97-F1
#
_entry.id   AF-A0A395SH97-F1
#
_cell.length_a   1.000
_cell.length_b   1.000
_cell.length_c   1.000
_cell.angle_alpha   90.00
_cell.angle_beta   90.00
_cell.angle_gamma   90.00
#
_symmetry.space_group_name_H-M   'P 1'
#
loop_
_entity.id
_entity.type
_entity.pdbx_description
1 polymer ?
#
loop_
_entity_poly.entity_id
_entity_poly.type
_entity_poly.pdbx_seq_one_letter_code
_entity_poly.pdbx_strand_id
1 'polypeptide(L)'
;QLISAAAVVASNNAYEATAWKTYLFFVAILTFGTVGNIWGNRILGRWNDCALYWSILSVVITSIILLSMSEKTDAKQVFTDFNNETGWSDGVAWILGLLQSALSLIGFDVVLHLTEEMPNPSRDAPRAMLLAVVIGGITGFVFILVILFCLTDPATVLASSTGMPIVEMFLQSTKSRVAATILALMLSVCFINGTSASITSASRLLYSMARDKGIVCHKFFAHIQPKLDVPVRTIMLCYIFNLLFGLLYLGPTVAFSAYIASCTIFLNVSYACPVIALLVRGRSLLAEYQTNKTPAKMGLRVGAVINGIAAAFVVVTSIFFCFPAGIPVSANTMNYVSPVVGGFYLLLAVHWFTGGKDFQGPVI
;
A
#
# COMPACT_ATOMS: atom_id res chain seq x y z
N GLN A 1 -9.95 -5.66 9.47
CA GLN A 1 -11.30 -5.08 9.27
C GLN A 1 -12.19 -5.99 8.43
N LEU A 2 -11.81 -6.39 7.21
CA LEU A 2 -12.64 -7.27 6.36
C LEU A 2 -13.12 -8.57 7.04
N ILE A 3 -12.24 -9.29 7.74
CA ILE A 3 -12.61 -10.51 8.49
C ILE A 3 -13.62 -10.19 9.60
N SER A 4 -13.44 -9.07 10.31
CA SER A 4 -14.39 -8.63 11.34
C SER A 4 -15.75 -8.31 10.73
N ALA A 5 -15.79 -7.59 9.60
CA ALA A 5 -17.02 -7.31 8.87
C ALA A 5 -17.71 -8.59 8.36
N ALA A 6 -16.93 -9.56 7.85
CA ALA A 6 -17.44 -10.87 7.46
C ALA A 6 -18.08 -11.61 8.64
N ALA A 7 -17.48 -11.53 9.83
CA ALA A 7 -18.04 -12.11 11.05
C ALA A 7 -19.34 -11.42 11.50
N VAL A 8 -19.45 -10.10 11.36
CA VAL A 8 -20.71 -9.34 11.60
C VAL A 8 -21.82 -9.89 10.70
N VAL A 9 -21.57 -10.01 9.39
CA VAL A 9 -22.56 -10.53 8.42
C VAL A 9 -22.92 -11.99 8.71
N ALA A 10 -21.93 -12.85 8.91
CA ALA A 10 -22.12 -14.27 9.16
C ALA A 10 -22.94 -14.55 10.44
N SER A 11 -22.74 -13.73 11.47
CA SER A 11 -23.43 -13.83 12.76
C SER A 11 -24.77 -13.11 12.81
N ASN A 12 -25.23 -12.52 11.69
CA ASN A 12 -26.46 -11.73 11.65
C ASN A 12 -26.45 -10.53 12.62
N ASN A 13 -25.35 -9.77 12.64
CA ASN A 13 -25.13 -8.65 13.56
C ASN A 13 -25.04 -9.03 15.06
N ALA A 14 -24.98 -10.32 15.41
CA ALA A 14 -24.75 -10.73 16.80
C ALA A 14 -23.29 -10.51 17.23
N TYR A 15 -22.35 -10.57 16.29
CA TYR A 15 -20.95 -10.23 16.54
C TYR A 15 -20.74 -8.72 16.42
N GLU A 16 -20.26 -8.11 17.49
CA GLU A 16 -19.83 -6.71 17.49
C GLU A 16 -18.34 -6.59 17.15
N ALA A 17 -18.04 -5.88 16.05
CA ALA A 17 -16.69 -5.59 15.58
C ALA A 17 -16.03 -4.48 16.41
N THR A 18 -15.54 -4.84 17.59
CA THR A 18 -14.79 -3.93 18.47
C THR A 18 -13.31 -3.85 18.07
N ALA A 19 -12.68 -2.69 18.35
CA ALA A 19 -11.32 -2.39 17.92
C ALA A 19 -10.29 -3.44 18.37
N TRP A 20 -10.40 -3.95 19.61
CA TRP A 20 -9.49 -4.96 20.15
C TRP A 20 -9.62 -6.32 19.44
N LYS A 21 -10.83 -6.73 19.04
CA LYS A 21 -11.03 -7.97 18.28
C LYS A 21 -10.41 -7.85 16.88
N THR A 22 -10.57 -6.69 16.23
CA THR A 22 -9.91 -6.41 14.95
C THR A 22 -8.39 -6.40 15.08
N TYR A 23 -7.86 -5.85 16.17
CA TYR A 23 -6.43 -5.90 16.46
C TYR A 23 -5.93 -7.34 16.65
N LEU A 24 -6.67 -8.22 17.32
CA LEU A 24 -6.29 -9.63 17.43
C LEU A 24 -6.22 -10.34 16.08
N PHE A 25 -7.17 -10.06 15.17
CA PHE A 25 -7.06 -10.56 13.79
C PHE A 25 -5.81 -10.03 13.08
N PHE A 26 -5.49 -8.75 13.27
CA PHE A 26 -4.25 -8.16 12.76
C PHE A 26 -3.01 -8.89 13.31
N VAL A 27 -2.92 -9.14 14.61
CA VAL A 27 -1.81 -9.88 15.23
C VAL A 27 -1.72 -11.30 14.68
N ALA A 28 -2.84 -11.99 14.52
CA ALA A 28 -2.88 -13.34 13.95
C ALA A 28 -2.35 -13.37 12.51
N ILE A 29 -2.80 -12.44 11.65
CA ILE A 29 -2.35 -12.32 10.26
C ILE A 29 -0.86 -11.94 10.20
N LEU A 30 -0.44 -10.97 11.00
CA LEU A 30 0.96 -10.53 11.07
C LEU A 30 1.87 -11.69 11.51
N THR A 31 1.45 -12.45 12.51
CA THR A 31 2.17 -13.64 13.00
C THR A 31 2.24 -14.69 11.91
N PHE A 32 1.12 -15.01 11.25
CA PHE A 32 1.06 -15.97 10.16
C PHE A 32 2.01 -15.59 9.00
N GLY A 33 1.97 -14.33 8.56
CA GLY A 33 2.86 -13.84 7.50
C GLY A 33 4.34 -13.86 7.91
N THR A 34 4.63 -13.59 9.18
CA THR A 34 5.99 -13.63 9.74
C THR A 34 6.53 -15.07 9.80
N VAL A 35 5.74 -16.01 10.31
CA VAL A 35 6.07 -17.45 10.33
C VAL A 35 6.28 -17.95 8.90
N GLY A 36 5.37 -17.62 7.98
CA GLY A 36 5.50 -17.94 6.57
C GLY A 36 6.79 -17.41 5.95
N ASN A 37 7.22 -16.20 6.32
CA ASN A 37 8.47 -15.61 5.83
C ASN A 37 9.75 -16.23 6.42
N ILE A 38 9.71 -16.71 7.66
CA ILE A 38 10.87 -17.32 8.33
C ILE A 38 11.10 -18.76 7.85
N TRP A 39 10.04 -19.57 7.81
CA TRP A 39 10.15 -21.00 7.51
C TRP A 39 9.71 -21.37 6.09
N GLY A 40 8.93 -20.52 5.42
CA GLY A 40 8.37 -20.76 4.09
C GLY A 40 9.19 -20.20 2.92
N ASN A 41 10.43 -19.76 3.14
CA ASN A 41 11.25 -19.14 2.09
C ASN A 41 11.33 -19.99 0.81
N ARG A 42 11.46 -21.31 0.95
CA ARG A 42 11.53 -22.26 -0.19
C ARG A 42 10.27 -22.30 -1.06
N ILE A 43 9.10 -22.01 -0.49
CA ILE A 43 7.81 -22.01 -1.20
C ILE A 43 7.34 -20.60 -1.58
N LEU A 44 8.08 -19.56 -1.16
CA LEU A 44 7.65 -18.18 -1.24
C LEU A 44 7.35 -17.73 -2.68
N GLY A 45 8.19 -18.14 -3.65
CA GLY A 45 7.95 -17.88 -5.07
C GLY A 45 6.61 -18.46 -5.56
N ARG A 46 6.36 -19.75 -5.29
CA ARG A 46 5.09 -20.41 -5.66
C ARG A 46 3.89 -19.83 -4.92
N TRP A 47 4.07 -19.43 -3.66
CA TRP A 47 3.04 -18.74 -2.91
C TRP A 47 2.68 -17.41 -3.58
N ASN A 48 3.67 -16.59 -3.94
CA ASN A 48 3.42 -15.33 -4.64
C ASN A 48 2.70 -15.53 -5.98
N ASP A 49 3.04 -16.58 -6.74
CA ASP A 49 2.31 -16.94 -7.96
C ASP A 49 0.83 -17.27 -7.65
N CYS A 50 0.58 -18.14 -6.67
CA CYS A 50 -0.77 -18.47 -6.22
C CYS A 50 -1.54 -17.24 -5.73
N ALA A 51 -0.87 -16.32 -5.02
CA ALA A 51 -1.46 -15.08 -4.53
C ALA A 51 -1.89 -14.16 -5.67
N LEU A 52 -1.09 -14.06 -6.73
CA LEU A 52 -1.43 -13.28 -7.93
C LEU A 52 -2.65 -13.88 -8.64
N TYR A 53 -2.67 -15.20 -8.86
CA TYR A 53 -3.83 -15.86 -9.47
C TYR A 53 -5.09 -15.69 -8.60
N TRP A 54 -4.94 -15.82 -7.28
CA TRP A 54 -6.03 -15.63 -6.33
C TRP A 54 -6.59 -14.20 -6.35
N SER A 55 -5.72 -13.18 -6.43
CA SER A 55 -6.18 -11.78 -6.48
C SER A 55 -6.94 -11.48 -7.75
N ILE A 56 -6.46 -11.96 -8.90
CA ILE A 56 -7.15 -11.78 -10.19
C ILE A 56 -8.50 -12.52 -10.15
N LEU A 57 -8.50 -13.78 -9.72
CA LEU A 57 -9.71 -14.60 -9.60
C LEU A 57 -10.74 -13.94 -8.67
N SER A 58 -10.30 -13.44 -7.52
CA SER A 58 -11.18 -12.81 -6.54
C SER A 58 -11.83 -11.55 -7.10
N VAL A 59 -11.09 -10.69 -7.79
CA VAL A 59 -11.63 -9.49 -8.44
C VAL A 59 -12.63 -9.87 -9.53
N VAL A 60 -12.31 -10.85 -10.37
CA VAL A 60 -13.21 -11.30 -11.47
C VAL A 60 -14.51 -11.89 -10.91
N ILE A 61 -14.43 -12.83 -9.97
CA ILE A 61 -15.61 -13.47 -9.35
C ILE A 61 -16.49 -12.42 -8.66
N THR A 62 -15.88 -11.55 -7.86
CA THR A 62 -16.60 -10.50 -7.15
C THR A 62 -17.28 -9.55 -8.12
N SER A 63 -16.60 -9.17 -9.21
CA SER A 63 -17.16 -8.31 -10.25
C SER A 63 -18.36 -8.94 -10.94
N ILE A 64 -18.27 -10.23 -11.32
CA ILE A 64 -19.36 -10.96 -11.96
C ILE A 64 -20.58 -11.04 -11.03
N ILE A 65 -20.36 -11.34 -9.74
CA ILE A 65 -21.45 -11.46 -8.78
C ILE A 65 -22.13 -10.10 -8.55
N LEU A 66 -21.36 -9.04 -8.34
CA LEU A 66 -21.93 -7.69 -8.22
C LEU A 66 -22.71 -7.30 -9.48
N LEU A 67 -22.13 -7.51 -10.67
CA LEU A 67 -22.78 -7.14 -11.92
C LEU A 67 -24.04 -7.96 -12.23
N SER A 68 -24.12 -9.21 -11.78
CA SER A 68 -25.25 -10.09 -12.06
C SER A 68 -26.39 -9.98 -11.03
N MET A 69 -26.06 -9.69 -9.77
CA MET A 69 -27.03 -9.72 -8.67
C MET A 69 -27.44 -8.34 -8.17
N SER A 70 -26.62 -7.31 -8.38
CA SER A 70 -26.95 -5.95 -7.94
C SER A 70 -27.88 -5.23 -8.90
N GLU A 71 -28.74 -4.38 -8.36
CA GLU A 71 -29.34 -3.29 -9.12
C GLU A 71 -28.22 -2.35 -9.62
N LYS A 72 -28.49 -1.67 -10.75
CA LYS A 72 -27.50 -0.82 -11.42
C LYS A 72 -27.90 0.64 -11.38
N THR A 73 -26.92 1.47 -11.09
CA THR A 73 -27.02 2.94 -11.16
C THR A 73 -26.87 3.41 -12.61
N ASP A 74 -27.46 4.56 -12.93
CA ASP A 74 -27.40 5.10 -14.29
C ASP A 74 -25.98 5.55 -14.67
N ALA A 75 -25.61 5.37 -15.94
CA ALA A 75 -24.28 5.72 -16.43
C ALA A 75 -24.00 7.22 -16.31
N LYS A 76 -25.02 8.06 -16.47
CA LYS A 76 -24.86 9.50 -16.28
C LYS A 76 -24.44 9.81 -14.84
N GLN A 77 -25.06 9.18 -13.86
CA GLN A 77 -24.71 9.40 -12.45
C GLN A 77 -23.28 8.94 -12.18
N VAL A 78 -22.90 7.74 -12.65
CA VAL A 78 -21.55 7.18 -12.45
C VAL A 78 -20.45 8.07 -13.04
N PHE A 79 -20.65 8.67 -14.20
CA PHE A 79 -19.61 9.44 -14.90
C PHE A 79 -19.67 10.95 -14.71
N THR A 80 -20.82 11.51 -14.29
CA THR A 80 -21.02 12.97 -14.29
C THR A 80 -21.40 13.55 -12.93
N ASP A 81 -21.94 12.76 -12.00
CA ASP A 81 -22.30 13.28 -10.69
C ASP A 81 -21.06 13.47 -9.84
N PHE A 82 -20.88 14.68 -9.31
CA PHE A 82 -19.81 15.03 -8.37
C PHE A 82 -20.44 15.54 -7.08
N ASN A 83 -20.38 14.73 -6.02
CA ASN A 83 -20.88 15.11 -4.71
C ASN A 83 -19.72 15.50 -3.80
N ASN A 84 -19.68 16.77 -3.39
CA ASN A 84 -18.65 17.32 -2.53
C ASN A 84 -19.22 17.62 -1.13
N GLU A 85 -18.96 16.70 -0.21
CA GLU A 85 -19.36 16.81 1.20
C GLU A 85 -18.23 17.30 2.11
N THR A 86 -17.10 17.70 1.53
CA THR A 86 -15.88 18.04 2.28
C THR A 86 -15.89 19.47 2.83
N GLY A 87 -16.76 20.34 2.29
CA GLY A 87 -16.74 21.79 2.57
C GLY A 87 -15.61 22.56 1.88
N TRP A 88 -14.63 21.87 1.28
CA TRP A 88 -13.64 22.48 0.40
C TRP A 88 -14.25 22.84 -0.96
N SER A 89 -13.56 23.68 -1.75
CA SER A 89 -13.93 23.86 -3.16
C SER A 89 -13.75 22.55 -3.94
N ASP A 90 -14.53 22.37 -5.01
CA ASP A 90 -14.57 21.13 -5.78
C ASP A 90 -13.18 20.69 -6.29
N GLY A 91 -12.32 21.64 -6.69
CA GLY A 91 -10.97 21.35 -7.12
C GLY A 91 -10.09 20.77 -6.00
N VAL A 92 -10.22 21.27 -4.77
CA VAL A 92 -9.48 20.74 -3.62
C VAL A 92 -10.03 19.38 -3.21
N ALA A 93 -11.36 19.24 -3.13
CA ALA A 93 -12.02 17.97 -2.84
C ALA A 93 -11.62 16.87 -3.83
N TRP A 94 -11.53 17.21 -5.13
CA TRP A 94 -11.05 16.30 -6.17
C TRP A 94 -9.61 15.83 -5.93
N ILE A 95 -8.69 16.75 -5.63
CA ILE A 95 -7.29 16.39 -5.32
C ILE A 95 -7.21 15.53 -4.05
N LEU A 96 -7.97 15.86 -3.01
CA LEU A 96 -8.02 15.08 -1.77
C LEU A 96 -8.52 13.64 -2.01
N GLY A 97 -9.50 13.47 -2.91
CA GLY A 97 -9.99 12.16 -3.31
C GLY A 97 -8.94 11.26 -3.96
N LEU A 98 -7.89 11.84 -4.58
CA LEU A 98 -6.81 11.07 -5.19
C LEU A 98 -5.95 10.30 -4.18
N LEU A 99 -6.02 10.62 -2.88
CA LEU A 99 -5.17 10.01 -1.85
C LEU A 99 -5.29 8.48 -1.82
N GLN A 100 -6.51 7.94 -1.86
CA GLN A 100 -6.74 6.49 -1.79
C GLN A 100 -6.34 5.80 -3.09
N SER A 101 -6.60 6.43 -4.24
CA SER A 101 -6.17 5.92 -5.55
C SER A 101 -4.65 5.90 -5.67
N ALA A 102 -3.97 6.92 -5.16
CA ALA A 102 -2.51 6.99 -5.12
C ALA A 102 -1.93 5.85 -4.25
N LEU A 103 -2.48 5.64 -3.05
CA LEU A 103 -2.05 4.53 -2.18
C LEU A 103 -2.20 3.16 -2.86
N SER A 104 -3.25 2.97 -3.66
CA SER A 104 -3.55 1.69 -4.33
C SER A 104 -2.53 1.27 -5.39
N LEU A 105 -1.75 2.22 -5.94
CA LEU A 105 -0.76 1.96 -7.00
C LEU A 105 0.70 2.10 -6.52
N ILE A 106 0.92 2.41 -5.24
CA ILE A 106 2.25 2.49 -4.63
C ILE A 106 2.79 1.09 -4.31
N GLY A 107 4.11 0.96 -4.14
CA GLY A 107 4.78 -0.31 -3.80
C GLY A 107 5.26 -1.09 -5.03
N PHE A 108 5.23 -0.49 -6.21
CA PHE A 108 5.79 -1.07 -7.43
C PHE A 108 7.31 -1.29 -7.35
N ASP A 109 8.01 -0.57 -6.46
CA ASP A 109 9.45 -0.68 -6.20
C ASP A 109 9.84 -1.90 -5.36
N VAL A 110 8.88 -2.63 -4.78
CA VAL A 110 9.12 -3.83 -3.96
C VAL A 110 10.02 -4.84 -4.67
N VAL A 111 9.93 -4.94 -6.00
CA VAL A 111 10.80 -5.82 -6.81
C VAL A 111 12.27 -5.43 -6.73
N LEU A 112 12.60 -4.15 -6.51
CA LEU A 112 13.97 -3.66 -6.35
C LEU A 112 14.61 -4.25 -5.09
N HIS A 113 13.84 -4.44 -4.02
CA HIS A 113 14.32 -5.00 -2.76
C HIS A 113 14.68 -6.50 -2.85
N LEU A 114 14.29 -7.16 -3.94
CA LEU A 114 14.50 -8.58 -4.20
C LEU A 114 15.37 -8.82 -5.44
N THR A 115 16.02 -7.77 -5.96
CA THR A 115 16.86 -7.86 -7.17
C THR A 115 18.00 -8.86 -7.05
N GLU A 116 18.55 -9.06 -5.85
CA GLU A 116 19.59 -10.06 -5.57
C GLU A 116 19.09 -11.51 -5.74
N GLU A 117 17.78 -11.74 -5.65
CA GLU A 117 17.14 -13.05 -5.82
C GLU A 117 16.62 -13.28 -7.25
N MET A 118 16.75 -12.29 -8.14
CA MET A 118 16.23 -12.37 -9.51
C MET A 118 17.25 -13.02 -10.47
N PRO A 119 16.81 -13.85 -11.44
CA PRO A 119 17.70 -14.41 -12.45
C PRO A 119 18.32 -13.35 -13.37
N ASN A 120 17.55 -12.34 -13.78
CA ASN A 120 18.02 -11.25 -14.67
C ASN A 120 17.50 -9.87 -14.19
N PRO A 121 18.01 -9.34 -13.07
CA PRO A 121 17.46 -8.15 -12.41
C PRO A 121 17.41 -6.92 -13.34
N SER A 122 18.46 -6.70 -14.15
CA SER A 122 18.56 -5.54 -15.04
C SER A 122 17.46 -5.49 -16.11
N ARG A 123 16.83 -6.62 -16.45
CA ARG A 123 15.76 -6.72 -17.45
C ARG A 123 14.40 -6.96 -16.84
N ASP A 124 14.33 -7.86 -15.87
CA ASP A 124 13.07 -8.35 -15.35
C ASP A 124 12.50 -7.39 -14.29
N ALA A 125 13.34 -6.70 -13.50
CA ALA A 125 12.86 -5.76 -12.49
C ALA A 125 12.13 -4.56 -13.12
N PRO A 126 12.68 -3.82 -14.12
CA PRO A 126 11.94 -2.71 -14.74
C PRO A 126 10.64 -3.14 -15.42
N ARG A 127 10.62 -4.35 -16.01
CA ARG A 127 9.42 -4.92 -16.64
C ARG A 127 8.36 -5.27 -15.59
N ALA A 128 8.77 -5.89 -14.50
CA ALA A 128 7.88 -6.23 -13.40
C ALA A 128 7.24 -4.98 -12.78
N MET A 129 8.02 -3.90 -12.57
CA MET A 129 7.49 -2.61 -12.08
C MET A 129 6.40 -2.08 -13.01
N LEU A 130 6.67 -2.01 -14.32
CA LEU A 130 5.71 -1.51 -15.30
C LEU A 130 4.46 -2.40 -15.41
N LEU A 131 4.64 -3.72 -15.46
CA LEU A 131 3.53 -4.66 -15.54
C LEU A 131 2.67 -4.63 -14.29
N ALA A 132 3.25 -4.50 -13.10
CA ALA A 132 2.50 -4.37 -11.85
C ALA A 132 1.58 -3.15 -11.87
N VAL A 133 2.09 -1.99 -12.30
CA VAL A 133 1.29 -0.76 -12.42
C VAL A 133 0.22 -0.87 -13.50
N VAL A 134 0.54 -1.44 -14.67
CA VAL A 134 -0.44 -1.58 -15.77
C VAL A 134 -1.54 -2.58 -15.42
N ILE A 135 -1.19 -3.76 -14.92
CA ILE A 135 -2.16 -4.80 -14.54
C ILE A 135 -3.01 -4.30 -13.37
N GLY A 136 -2.38 -3.75 -12.32
CA GLY A 136 -3.07 -3.18 -11.17
C GLY A 136 -3.98 -2.00 -11.56
N GLY A 137 -3.51 -1.11 -12.42
CA GLY A 137 -4.28 0.04 -12.91
C GLY A 137 -5.50 -0.37 -13.72
N ILE A 138 -5.34 -1.28 -14.69
CA ILE A 138 -6.47 -1.76 -15.52
C ILE A 138 -7.48 -2.54 -14.67
N THR A 139 -7.01 -3.50 -13.87
CA THR A 139 -7.91 -4.34 -13.06
C THR A 139 -8.61 -3.52 -11.98
N GLY A 140 -7.89 -2.62 -11.30
CA GLY A 140 -8.45 -1.70 -10.31
C GLY A 140 -9.46 -0.73 -10.92
N PHE A 141 -9.17 -0.16 -12.09
CA PHE A 141 -10.10 0.74 -12.80
C PHE A 141 -11.40 0.02 -13.17
N VAL A 142 -11.32 -1.17 -13.75
CA VAL A 142 -12.51 -1.98 -14.08
C VAL A 142 -13.29 -2.32 -12.81
N PHE A 143 -12.62 -2.70 -11.71
CA PHE A 143 -13.29 -3.04 -10.46
C PHE A 143 -13.99 -1.83 -9.83
N ILE A 144 -13.36 -0.64 -9.86
CA ILE A 144 -13.98 0.60 -9.39
C ILE A 144 -15.23 0.92 -10.21
N LEU A 145 -15.19 0.80 -11.54
CA LEU A 145 -16.38 0.98 -12.37
C LEU A 145 -17.50 0.02 -11.97
N VAL A 146 -17.19 -1.26 -11.75
CA VAL A 146 -18.19 -2.24 -11.28
C VAL A 146 -18.80 -1.82 -9.96
N ILE A 147 -17.98 -1.40 -8.99
CA ILE A 147 -18.47 -0.91 -7.69
C ILE A 147 -19.39 0.30 -7.89
N LEU A 148 -18.98 1.30 -8.67
CA LEU A 148 -19.77 2.52 -8.90
C LEU A 148 -21.12 2.21 -9.56
N PHE A 149 -21.16 1.30 -10.54
CA PHE A 149 -22.41 0.88 -11.18
C PHE A 149 -23.31 0.07 -10.25
N CYS A 150 -22.75 -0.63 -9.26
CA CYS A 150 -23.51 -1.44 -8.30
C CYS A 150 -23.81 -0.71 -7.00
N LEU A 151 -23.32 0.51 -6.81
CA LEU A 151 -23.58 1.35 -5.64
C LEU A 151 -24.88 2.13 -5.85
N THR A 152 -25.99 1.54 -5.43
CA THR A 152 -27.34 2.11 -5.63
C THR A 152 -27.82 2.96 -4.46
N ASP A 153 -27.37 2.67 -3.24
CA ASP A 153 -27.70 3.44 -2.04
C ASP A 153 -26.45 3.71 -1.19
N PRO A 154 -25.70 4.79 -1.53
CA PRO A 154 -24.50 5.18 -0.78
C PRO A 154 -24.78 5.44 0.71
N ALA A 155 -25.97 5.95 1.05
CA ALA A 155 -26.29 6.35 2.42
C ALA A 155 -26.39 5.13 3.35
N THR A 156 -27.09 4.06 2.92
CA THR A 156 -27.18 2.84 3.73
C THR A 156 -25.86 2.07 3.77
N VAL A 157 -25.10 2.06 2.68
CA VAL A 157 -23.78 1.44 2.62
C VAL A 157 -22.79 2.09 3.60
N LEU A 158 -22.81 3.43 3.70
CA LEU A 158 -21.97 4.18 4.64
C LEU A 158 -22.42 4.08 6.09
N ALA A 159 -23.73 3.90 6.33
CA ALA A 159 -24.29 3.76 7.68
C ALA A 159 -24.25 2.32 8.23
N SER A 160 -23.75 1.34 7.46
CA SER A 160 -23.79 -0.07 7.84
C SER A 160 -22.98 -0.40 9.09
N SER A 161 -23.55 -1.28 9.94
CA SER A 161 -22.91 -1.85 11.12
C SER A 161 -21.71 -2.75 10.81
N THR A 162 -21.53 -3.15 9.55
CA THR A 162 -20.36 -3.96 9.13
C THR A 162 -19.05 -3.19 9.25
N GLY A 163 -19.08 -1.85 9.24
CA GLY A 163 -17.90 -0.99 9.26
C GLY A 163 -17.04 -1.07 8.01
N MET A 164 -17.47 -1.80 6.97
CA MET A 164 -16.78 -1.94 5.69
C MET A 164 -17.80 -1.87 4.54
N PRO A 165 -17.91 -0.71 3.85
CA PRO A 165 -18.88 -0.47 2.78
C PRO A 165 -18.98 -1.59 1.73
N ILE A 166 -17.83 -2.11 1.28
CA ILE A 166 -17.78 -3.16 0.26
C ILE A 166 -18.45 -4.48 0.71
N VAL A 167 -18.39 -4.80 2.01
CA VAL A 167 -19.00 -6.02 2.56
C VAL A 167 -20.51 -5.85 2.66
N GLU A 168 -20.98 -4.66 3.02
CA GLU A 168 -22.40 -4.31 2.95
C GLU A 168 -22.92 -4.42 1.52
N MET A 169 -22.20 -3.88 0.53
CA MET A 169 -22.57 -4.00 -0.88
C MET A 169 -22.74 -5.46 -1.30
N PHE A 170 -21.83 -6.35 -0.89
CA PHE A 170 -21.99 -7.79 -1.17
C PHE A 170 -23.26 -8.35 -0.55
N LEU A 171 -23.62 -7.94 0.67
CA LEU A 171 -24.84 -8.40 1.32
C LEU A 171 -26.10 -7.87 0.62
N GLN A 172 -26.13 -6.60 0.26
CA GLN A 172 -27.24 -5.97 -0.44
C GLN A 172 -27.45 -6.57 -1.83
N SER A 173 -26.38 -6.76 -2.61
CA SER A 173 -26.46 -7.34 -3.95
C SER A 173 -26.83 -8.83 -3.91
N THR A 174 -26.19 -9.63 -3.05
CA THR A 174 -26.41 -11.09 -3.05
C THR A 174 -27.67 -11.51 -2.27
N LYS A 175 -28.17 -10.66 -1.37
CA LYS A 175 -29.24 -10.96 -0.40
C LYS A 175 -28.98 -12.23 0.42
N SER A 176 -27.71 -12.66 0.51
CA SER A 176 -27.29 -13.90 1.13
C SER A 176 -26.07 -13.68 2.02
N ARG A 177 -26.24 -13.93 3.32
CA ARG A 177 -25.16 -13.82 4.32
C ARG A 177 -23.98 -14.72 4.00
N VAL A 178 -24.24 -15.93 3.50
CA VAL A 178 -23.20 -16.91 3.17
C VAL A 178 -22.37 -16.39 1.98
N ALA A 179 -23.02 -15.93 0.92
CA ALA A 179 -22.34 -15.42 -0.27
C ALA A 179 -21.50 -14.17 0.07
N ALA A 180 -22.09 -13.21 0.79
CA ALA A 180 -21.38 -11.99 1.22
C ALA A 180 -20.17 -12.30 2.12
N THR A 181 -20.30 -13.26 3.03
CA THR A 181 -19.19 -13.70 3.90
C THR A 181 -18.06 -14.33 3.08
N ILE A 182 -18.39 -15.22 2.13
CA ILE A 182 -17.39 -15.86 1.26
C ILE A 182 -16.64 -14.81 0.44
N LEU A 183 -17.35 -13.86 -0.16
CA LEU A 183 -16.74 -12.76 -0.93
C LEU A 183 -15.81 -11.90 -0.06
N ALA A 184 -16.27 -11.54 1.14
CA ALA A 184 -15.44 -10.78 2.09
C ALA A 184 -14.17 -11.55 2.50
N LEU A 185 -14.26 -12.88 2.69
CA LEU A 185 -13.11 -13.72 2.99
C LEU A 185 -12.16 -13.88 1.78
N MET A 186 -12.69 -13.97 0.56
CA MET A 186 -11.87 -13.99 -0.65
C MET A 186 -10.99 -12.74 -0.77
N LEU A 187 -11.57 -11.55 -0.54
CA LEU A 187 -10.82 -10.30 -0.48
C LEU A 187 -9.85 -10.28 0.71
N SER A 188 -10.25 -10.81 1.86
CA SER A 188 -9.38 -10.89 3.04
C SER A 188 -8.11 -11.70 2.77
N VAL A 189 -8.20 -12.81 2.03
CA VAL A 189 -7.04 -13.62 1.62
C VAL A 189 -6.07 -12.81 0.75
N CYS A 190 -6.56 -11.91 -0.11
CA CYS A 190 -5.71 -11.01 -0.90
C CYS A 190 -4.85 -10.10 0.00
N PHE A 191 -5.46 -9.51 1.04
CA PHE A 191 -4.75 -8.67 2.02
C PHE A 191 -3.78 -9.47 2.89
N ILE A 192 -4.11 -10.72 3.24
CA ILE A 192 -3.19 -11.61 3.98
C ILE A 192 -1.93 -11.87 3.13
N ASN A 193 -2.11 -12.20 1.85
CA ASN A 193 -0.97 -12.40 0.93
C ASN A 193 -0.15 -11.12 0.74
N GLY A 194 -0.80 -9.96 0.57
CA GLY A 194 -0.13 -8.67 0.49
C GLY A 194 0.68 -8.31 1.74
N THR A 195 0.16 -8.67 2.92
CA THR A 195 0.87 -8.50 4.20
C THR A 195 2.14 -9.37 4.22
N SER A 196 2.03 -10.65 3.84
CA SER A 196 3.19 -11.54 3.75
C SER A 196 4.26 -11.01 2.80
N ALA A 197 3.88 -10.55 1.60
CA ALA A 197 4.80 -9.96 0.62
C ALA A 197 5.46 -8.66 1.13
N SER A 198 4.71 -7.84 1.86
CA SER A 198 5.23 -6.60 2.46
C SER A 198 6.29 -6.88 3.54
N ILE A 199 6.06 -7.91 4.38
CA ILE A 199 7.04 -8.35 5.37
C ILE A 199 8.31 -8.84 4.67
N THR A 200 8.17 -9.62 3.59
CA THR A 200 9.31 -10.06 2.77
C THR A 200 10.12 -8.87 2.32
N SER A 201 9.48 -7.92 1.64
CA SER A 201 10.14 -6.77 1.04
C SER A 201 10.84 -5.89 2.08
N ALA A 202 10.12 -5.50 3.15
CA ALA A 202 10.65 -4.65 4.19
C ALA A 202 11.85 -5.29 4.91
N SER A 203 11.81 -6.60 5.18
CA SER A 203 12.93 -7.26 5.85
C SER A 203 14.19 -7.30 4.98
N ARG A 204 14.06 -7.51 3.66
CA ARG A 204 15.22 -7.52 2.74
C ARG A 204 15.82 -6.13 2.59
N LEU A 205 14.98 -5.10 2.49
CA LEU A 205 15.43 -3.71 2.49
C LEU A 205 16.17 -3.35 3.79
N LEU A 206 15.65 -3.73 4.96
CA LEU A 206 16.32 -3.49 6.23
C LEU A 206 17.65 -4.26 6.33
N TYR A 207 17.70 -5.47 5.79
CA TYR A 207 18.93 -6.26 5.74
C TYR A 207 20.00 -5.62 4.84
N SER A 208 19.64 -5.17 3.63
CA SER A 208 20.60 -4.51 2.73
C SER A 208 21.09 -3.19 3.35
N MET A 209 20.18 -2.42 3.96
CA MET A 209 20.56 -1.21 4.71
C MET A 209 21.46 -1.53 5.91
N ALA A 210 21.27 -2.67 6.60
CA ALA A 210 22.17 -3.11 7.66
C ALA A 210 23.54 -3.53 7.12
N ARG A 211 23.60 -4.26 6.00
CA ARG A 211 24.86 -4.63 5.35
C ARG A 211 25.69 -3.38 5.01
N ASP A 212 25.01 -2.34 4.52
CA ASP A 212 25.65 -1.11 4.06
C ASP A 212 25.84 -0.07 5.19
N LYS A 213 25.69 -0.50 6.46
CA LYS A 213 25.86 0.30 7.69
C LYS A 213 24.88 1.49 7.82
N GLY A 214 23.75 1.44 7.13
CA GLY A 214 22.73 2.49 7.10
C GLY A 214 21.77 2.53 8.29
N ILE A 215 21.78 1.53 9.18
CA ILE A 215 20.90 1.47 10.36
C ILE A 215 21.66 1.32 11.68
N VAL A 216 21.01 1.71 12.77
CA VAL A 216 21.51 1.48 14.13
C VAL A 216 21.63 -0.02 14.39
N CYS A 217 22.68 -0.44 15.11
CA CYS A 217 22.98 -1.85 15.37
C CYS A 217 23.17 -2.69 14.08
N HIS A 218 23.68 -2.09 13.00
CA HIS A 218 23.88 -2.73 11.70
C HIS A 218 24.56 -4.12 11.78
N LYS A 219 25.59 -4.30 12.63
CA LYS A 219 26.27 -5.60 12.82
C LYS A 219 25.36 -6.71 13.32
N PHE A 220 24.34 -6.37 14.11
CA PHE A 220 23.37 -7.33 14.59
C PHE A 220 22.39 -7.71 13.48
N PHE A 221 21.91 -6.74 12.71
CA PHE A 221 20.89 -6.96 11.69
C PHE A 221 21.42 -7.48 10.35
N ALA A 222 22.69 -7.22 10.03
CA ALA A 222 23.39 -7.73 8.85
C ALA A 222 23.77 -9.21 9.02
N HIS A 223 22.78 -10.07 9.27
CA HIS A 223 22.97 -11.51 9.48
C HIS A 223 21.86 -12.33 8.82
N ILE A 224 22.28 -13.26 7.96
CA ILE A 224 21.41 -14.27 7.33
C ILE A 224 21.56 -15.59 8.11
N GLN A 225 20.43 -16.25 8.40
CA GLN A 225 20.43 -17.52 9.12
C GLN A 225 20.84 -18.68 8.19
N PRO A 226 21.95 -19.42 8.45
CA PRO A 226 22.53 -20.40 7.50
C PRO A 226 21.69 -21.65 7.16
N LYS A 227 20.51 -21.81 7.76
CA LYS A 227 19.59 -22.94 7.47
C LYS A 227 18.27 -22.51 6.83
N LEU A 228 17.96 -21.22 6.90
CA LEU A 228 16.70 -20.66 6.41
C LEU A 228 16.91 -19.72 5.22
N ASP A 229 18.15 -19.28 4.99
CA ASP A 229 18.55 -18.34 3.93
C ASP A 229 17.73 -17.04 3.96
N VAL A 230 17.34 -16.61 5.16
CA VAL A 230 16.58 -15.37 5.39
C VAL A 230 17.14 -14.57 6.56
N PRO A 231 16.98 -13.23 6.54
CA PRO A 231 17.47 -12.37 7.62
C PRO A 231 16.47 -12.31 8.78
N VAL A 232 16.37 -13.41 9.56
CA VAL A 232 15.40 -13.59 10.66
C VAL A 232 15.37 -12.40 11.62
N ARG A 233 16.52 -11.80 11.93
CA ARG A 233 16.62 -10.66 12.86
C ARG A 233 15.87 -9.43 12.34
N THR A 234 15.97 -9.15 11.05
CA THR A 234 15.24 -8.04 10.41
C THR A 234 13.75 -8.35 10.25
N ILE A 235 13.40 -9.61 10.00
CA ILE A 235 12.00 -10.06 9.97
C ILE A 235 11.34 -9.84 11.35
N MET A 236 12.04 -10.21 12.43
CA MET A 236 11.56 -9.99 13.79
C MET A 236 11.48 -8.50 14.15
N LEU A 237 12.41 -7.67 13.66
CA LEU A 237 12.32 -6.22 13.81
C LEU A 237 11.05 -5.68 13.14
N CYS A 238 10.77 -6.08 11.89
CA CYS A 238 9.53 -5.73 11.20
C CYS A 238 8.30 -6.18 12.00
N TYR A 239 8.30 -7.42 12.50
CA TYR A 239 7.19 -7.98 13.28
C TYR A 239 6.92 -7.17 14.55
N ILE A 240 7.96 -6.93 15.37
CA ILE A 240 7.83 -6.18 16.63
C ILE A 240 7.40 -4.74 16.35
N PHE A 241 7.99 -4.10 15.33
CA PHE A 241 7.62 -2.75 14.93
C PHE A 241 6.14 -2.68 14.53
N ASN A 242 5.67 -3.58 13.65
CA ASN A 242 4.27 -3.61 13.23
C ASN A 242 3.33 -3.97 14.38
N LEU A 243 3.73 -4.85 15.30
CA LEU A 243 2.95 -5.18 16.48
C LEU A 243 2.73 -3.95 17.36
N LEU A 244 3.80 -3.20 17.65
CA LEU A 244 3.72 -1.98 18.46
C LEU A 244 2.97 -0.85 17.76
N PHE A 245 3.23 -0.62 16.47
CA PHE A 245 2.51 0.41 15.71
C PHE A 245 1.04 0.04 15.50
N GLY A 246 0.70 -1.23 15.39
CA GLY A 246 -0.68 -1.71 15.29
C GLY A 246 -1.51 -1.37 16.52
N LEU A 247 -0.91 -1.17 17.70
CA LEU A 247 -1.61 -0.72 18.90
C LEU A 247 -2.24 0.66 18.74
N LEU A 248 -1.75 1.49 17.80
CA LEU A 248 -2.39 2.78 17.46
C LEU A 248 -3.85 2.61 17.03
N TYR A 249 -4.22 1.44 16.49
CA TYR A 249 -5.60 1.12 16.13
C TYR A 249 -6.54 1.08 17.34
N LEU A 250 -6.02 0.79 18.54
CA LEU A 250 -6.78 0.81 19.79
C LEU A 250 -6.94 2.23 20.35
N GLY A 251 -6.16 3.18 19.85
CA GLY A 251 -6.18 4.57 20.26
C GLY A 251 -7.21 5.41 19.49
N PRO A 252 -7.03 6.74 19.48
CA PRO A 252 -7.89 7.64 18.72
C PRO A 252 -7.81 7.33 17.22
N THR A 253 -8.98 7.25 16.56
CA THR A 253 -9.10 6.99 15.12
C THR A 253 -8.25 7.95 14.29
N VAL A 254 -8.16 9.21 14.71
CA VAL A 254 -7.38 10.26 14.08
C VAL A 254 -5.88 9.92 14.04
N ALA A 255 -5.34 9.34 15.11
CA ALA A 255 -3.94 8.95 15.15
C ALA A 255 -3.64 7.81 14.16
N PHE A 256 -4.54 6.83 14.08
CA PHE A 256 -4.43 5.73 13.11
C PHE A 256 -4.59 6.20 11.67
N SER A 257 -5.55 7.10 11.39
CA SER A 257 -5.72 7.70 10.06
C SER A 257 -4.51 8.54 9.65
N ALA A 258 -3.93 9.31 10.57
CA ALA A 258 -2.71 10.07 10.33
C ALA A 258 -1.52 9.15 10.02
N TYR A 259 -1.42 8.02 10.71
CA TYR A 259 -0.42 6.99 10.41
C TYR A 259 -0.57 6.45 8.97
N ILE A 260 -1.76 5.99 8.58
CA ILE A 260 -2.00 5.47 7.21
C ILE A 260 -1.66 6.53 6.15
N ALA A 261 -2.13 7.76 6.33
CA ALA A 261 -1.88 8.82 5.36
C ALA A 261 -0.38 9.21 5.32
N SER A 262 0.35 9.11 6.44
CA SER A 262 1.80 9.34 6.46
C SER A 262 2.57 8.30 5.64
N CYS A 263 2.12 7.04 5.57
CA CYS A 263 2.74 6.01 4.74
C CYS A 263 2.75 6.41 3.26
N THR A 264 1.63 6.93 2.76
CA THR A 264 1.52 7.44 1.38
C THR A 264 2.52 8.56 1.13
N ILE A 265 2.62 9.52 2.05
CA ILE A 265 3.55 10.66 1.90
C ILE A 265 5.01 10.21 1.95
N PHE A 266 5.38 9.33 2.89
CA PHE A 266 6.76 8.85 2.99
C PHE A 266 7.20 8.09 1.73
N LEU A 267 6.33 7.25 1.16
CA LEU A 267 6.62 6.53 -0.09
C LEU A 267 6.71 7.50 -1.26
N ASN A 268 5.77 8.45 -1.37
CA ASN A 268 5.81 9.50 -2.37
C ASN A 268 7.12 10.29 -2.33
N VAL A 269 7.52 10.81 -1.16
CA VAL A 269 8.77 11.57 -1.05
C VAL A 269 9.99 10.69 -1.34
N SER A 270 9.99 9.43 -0.87
CA SER A 270 11.05 8.46 -1.18
C SER A 270 11.23 8.28 -2.70
N TYR A 271 10.14 8.22 -3.46
CA TYR A 271 10.18 8.14 -4.93
C TYR A 271 10.57 9.47 -5.59
N ALA A 272 10.15 10.61 -5.04
CA ALA A 272 10.48 11.92 -5.58
C ALA A 272 11.97 12.27 -5.41
N CYS A 273 12.60 11.90 -4.29
CA CYS A 273 13.99 12.20 -4.00
C CYS A 273 14.98 11.82 -5.13
N PRO A 274 15.05 10.56 -5.60
CA PRO A 274 15.96 10.17 -6.68
C PRO A 274 15.58 10.83 -8.02
N VAL A 275 14.28 11.04 -8.28
CA VAL A 275 13.80 11.71 -9.51
C VAL A 275 14.25 13.17 -9.56
N ILE A 276 14.08 13.90 -8.45
CA ILE A 276 14.51 15.29 -8.30
C ILE A 276 16.03 15.39 -8.36
N ALA A 277 16.75 14.51 -7.66
CA ALA A 277 18.22 14.49 -7.71
C ALA A 277 18.74 14.30 -9.15
N LEU A 278 18.08 13.44 -9.93
CA LEU A 278 18.38 13.21 -11.33
C LEU A 278 18.02 14.41 -12.23
N LEU A 279 16.95 15.14 -11.93
CA LEU A 279 16.60 16.39 -12.63
C LEU A 279 17.64 17.49 -12.38
N VAL A 280 18.09 17.64 -11.13
CA VAL A 280 19.07 18.66 -10.73
C VAL A 280 20.45 18.36 -11.28
N ARG A 281 20.94 17.11 -11.15
CA ARG A 281 22.26 16.71 -11.67
C ARG A 281 22.29 16.51 -13.18
N GLY A 282 21.13 16.38 -13.80
CA GLY A 282 20.97 16.10 -15.21
C GLY A 282 21.02 14.60 -15.53
N ARG A 283 20.18 14.20 -16.49
CA ARG A 283 20.08 12.80 -16.94
C ARG A 283 21.30 12.31 -17.71
N SER A 284 22.26 13.18 -18.05
CA SER A 284 23.53 12.80 -18.66
C SER A 284 24.34 11.84 -17.80
N LEU A 285 24.20 11.91 -16.48
CA LEU A 285 24.86 10.98 -15.54
C LEU A 285 24.44 9.52 -15.76
N LEU A 286 23.23 9.28 -16.28
CA LEU A 286 22.79 7.93 -16.62
C LEU A 286 23.45 7.38 -17.88
N ALA A 287 23.95 8.24 -18.78
CA ALA A 287 24.54 7.79 -20.04
C ALA A 287 25.80 6.94 -19.80
N GLU A 288 26.55 7.22 -18.74
CA GLU A 288 27.75 6.47 -18.34
C GLU A 288 27.42 5.04 -17.90
N TYR A 289 26.27 4.84 -17.26
CA TYR A 289 25.83 3.54 -16.74
C TYR A 289 24.87 2.79 -17.69
N GLN A 290 24.50 3.39 -18.83
CA GLN A 290 23.57 2.81 -19.80
C GLN A 290 24.29 2.20 -21.00
N THR A 291 24.31 0.87 -21.10
CA THR A 291 24.82 0.16 -22.29
C THR A 291 23.73 0.00 -23.34
N ASN A 292 24.07 -0.31 -24.61
CA ASN A 292 23.05 -0.56 -25.66
C ASN A 292 22.05 -1.69 -25.33
N LYS A 293 22.38 -2.53 -24.34
CA LYS A 293 21.53 -3.60 -23.85
C LYS A 293 20.64 -3.19 -22.67
N THR A 294 20.80 -1.99 -22.10
CA THR A 294 19.95 -1.52 -21.01
C THR A 294 18.50 -1.44 -21.49
N PRO A 295 17.58 -2.20 -20.90
CA PRO A 295 16.18 -2.17 -21.28
C PRO A 295 15.52 -0.88 -20.78
N ALA A 296 14.47 -0.42 -21.47
CA ALA A 296 13.68 0.76 -21.12
C ALA A 296 14.49 2.08 -21.01
N LYS A 297 15.46 2.31 -21.90
CA LYS A 297 16.13 3.62 -22.01
C LYS A 297 15.12 4.70 -22.35
N MET A 298 14.89 5.60 -21.41
CA MET A 298 14.20 6.86 -21.68
C MET A 298 15.24 7.88 -22.12
N GLY A 299 15.12 8.36 -23.36
CA GLY A 299 16.02 9.36 -23.93
C GLY A 299 16.12 10.63 -23.07
N LEU A 300 17.19 11.40 -23.25
CA LEU A 300 17.52 12.55 -22.39
C LEU A 300 16.37 13.55 -22.22
N ARG A 301 15.72 13.95 -23.33
CA ARG A 301 14.64 14.94 -23.33
C ARG A 301 13.33 14.38 -22.79
N VAL A 302 12.87 13.27 -23.36
CA VAL A 302 11.59 12.64 -22.96
C VAL A 302 11.64 12.18 -21.50
N GLY A 303 12.75 11.57 -21.08
CA GLY A 303 12.93 11.17 -19.68
C GLY A 303 13.03 12.36 -18.71
N ALA A 304 13.55 13.52 -19.13
CA ALA A 304 13.57 14.71 -18.30
C ALA A 304 12.15 15.29 -18.12
N VAL A 305 11.35 15.32 -19.19
CA VAL A 305 9.95 15.77 -19.13
C VAL A 305 9.13 14.85 -18.21
N ILE A 306 9.24 13.52 -18.38
CA ILE A 306 8.54 12.55 -17.54
C ILE A 306 8.94 12.70 -16.07
N ASN A 307 10.25 12.81 -15.79
CA ASN A 307 10.72 13.04 -14.43
C ASN A 307 10.17 14.35 -13.84
N GLY A 308 10.11 15.42 -14.64
CA GLY A 308 9.57 16.72 -14.22
C GLY A 308 8.09 16.63 -13.86
N ILE A 309 7.29 15.98 -14.70
CA ILE A 309 5.87 15.74 -14.44
C ILE A 309 5.68 14.88 -13.18
N ALA A 310 6.46 13.79 -13.04
CA ALA A 310 6.39 12.92 -11.88
C ALA A 310 6.74 13.67 -10.57
N ALA A 311 7.83 14.44 -10.58
CA ALA A 311 8.23 15.24 -9.42
C ALA A 311 7.17 16.30 -9.07
N ALA A 312 6.64 17.02 -10.06
CA ALA A 312 5.60 18.02 -9.84
C ALA A 312 4.31 17.37 -9.28
N PHE A 313 3.88 16.25 -9.85
CA PHE A 313 2.72 15.51 -9.37
C PHE A 313 2.89 15.07 -7.91
N VAL A 314 4.04 14.49 -7.56
CA VAL A 314 4.30 14.02 -6.20
C VAL A 314 4.37 15.19 -5.21
N VAL A 315 5.01 16.31 -5.58
CA VAL A 315 5.09 17.50 -4.71
C VAL A 315 3.70 18.08 -4.46
N VAL A 316 2.91 18.29 -5.52
CA VAL A 316 1.56 18.85 -5.41
C VAL A 316 0.68 17.93 -4.55
N THR A 317 0.60 16.65 -4.89
CA THR A 317 -0.24 15.69 -4.14
C THR A 317 0.20 15.56 -2.68
N SER A 318 1.50 15.52 -2.39
CA SER A 318 1.99 15.43 -1.00
C SER A 318 1.60 16.65 -0.16
N ILE A 319 1.54 17.85 -0.74
CA ILE A 319 1.08 19.06 -0.05
C ILE A 319 -0.42 18.96 0.23
N PHE A 320 -1.23 18.64 -0.78
CA PHE A 320 -2.68 18.54 -0.60
C PHE A 320 -3.08 17.38 0.33
N PHE A 321 -2.35 16.27 0.32
CA PHE A 321 -2.61 15.13 1.21
C PHE A 321 -2.32 15.44 2.70
N CYS A 322 -1.65 16.55 2.99
CA CYS A 322 -1.52 17.06 4.35
C CYS A 322 -2.78 17.80 4.85
N PHE A 323 -3.69 18.19 3.96
CA PHE A 323 -4.90 18.92 4.34
C PHE A 323 -5.92 17.97 5.00
N PRO A 324 -6.82 18.50 5.85
CA PRO A 324 -7.92 17.73 6.42
C PRO A 324 -8.92 17.30 5.35
N ALA A 325 -9.52 16.13 5.54
CA ALA A 325 -10.49 15.54 4.61
C ALA A 325 -11.76 16.40 4.44
N GLY A 326 -12.07 17.27 5.40
CA GLY A 326 -13.14 18.25 5.29
C GLY A 326 -13.03 19.38 6.31
N ILE A 327 -13.85 20.41 6.13
CA ILE A 327 -13.97 21.59 6.98
C ILE A 327 -15.43 21.79 7.42
N PRO A 328 -15.70 22.32 8.63
CA PRO A 328 -14.75 22.87 9.61
C PRO A 328 -13.92 21.80 10.34
N VAL A 329 -12.71 22.19 10.75
CA VAL A 329 -11.75 21.30 11.42
C VAL A 329 -11.91 21.39 12.94
N SER A 330 -11.87 20.24 13.60
CA SER A 330 -11.80 20.07 15.05
C SER A 330 -10.55 19.26 15.41
N ALA A 331 -10.21 19.21 16.71
CA ALA A 331 -9.12 18.35 17.18
C ALA A 331 -9.30 16.87 16.80
N ASN A 332 -10.56 16.43 16.59
CA ASN A 332 -10.91 15.06 16.22
C ASN A 332 -11.09 14.85 14.70
N THR A 333 -11.00 15.90 13.88
CA THR A 333 -11.15 15.80 12.41
C THR A 333 -9.95 16.36 11.65
N MET A 334 -8.98 16.96 12.36
CA MET A 334 -7.74 17.44 11.77
C MET A 334 -6.89 16.28 11.24
N ASN A 335 -6.22 16.51 10.12
CA ASN A 335 -5.21 15.62 9.60
C ASN A 335 -3.86 15.91 10.30
N TYR A 336 -3.42 14.99 11.16
CA TYR A 336 -2.15 15.12 11.90
C TYR A 336 -0.94 14.54 11.16
N VAL A 337 -1.05 14.32 9.84
CA VAL A 337 0.06 13.82 9.04
C VAL A 337 1.27 14.76 9.06
N SER A 338 1.08 16.08 8.98
CA SER A 338 2.22 17.02 8.93
C SER A 338 3.11 16.96 10.19
N PRO A 339 2.57 16.95 11.43
CA PRO A 339 3.36 16.69 12.62
C PRO A 339 4.09 15.34 12.61
N VAL A 340 3.42 14.26 12.17
CA VAL A 340 4.01 12.91 12.08
C VAL A 340 5.19 12.90 11.10
N VAL A 341 5.00 13.49 9.93
CA VAL A 341 6.02 13.63 8.89
C VAL A 341 7.20 14.47 9.38
N GLY A 342 6.93 15.61 10.01
CA GLY A 342 7.96 16.48 10.58
C GLY A 342 8.78 15.77 11.67
N GLY A 343 8.12 15.07 12.59
CA GLY A 343 8.79 14.26 13.61
C GLY A 343 9.68 13.17 13.02
N PHE A 344 9.22 12.50 11.97
CA PHE A 344 10.02 11.49 11.28
C PHE A 344 11.24 12.08 10.57
N TYR A 345 11.10 13.22 9.89
CA TYR A 345 12.25 13.91 9.28
C TYR A 345 13.28 14.38 10.31
N LEU A 346 12.83 14.81 11.49
CA LEU A 346 13.75 15.12 12.59
C LEU A 346 14.53 13.88 13.03
N LEU A 347 13.87 12.74 13.19
CA LEU A 347 14.53 11.47 13.53
C LEU A 347 15.54 11.05 12.44
N LEU A 348 15.17 11.17 11.16
CA LEU A 348 16.07 10.90 10.04
C LEU A 348 17.28 11.85 10.02
N ALA A 349 17.06 13.14 10.27
CA ALA A 349 18.13 14.12 10.35
C ALA A 349 19.09 13.79 11.49
N VAL A 350 18.57 13.48 12.69
CA VAL A 350 19.38 13.04 13.83
C VAL A 350 20.20 11.81 13.46
N HIS A 351 19.55 10.77 12.91
CA HIS A 351 20.23 9.55 12.48
C HIS A 351 21.35 9.83 11.48
N TRP A 352 21.08 10.65 10.46
CA TRP A 352 22.06 11.06 9.46
C TRP A 352 23.26 11.79 10.07
N PHE A 353 23.03 12.76 10.97
CA PHE A 353 24.11 13.50 11.60
C PHE A 353 24.90 12.67 12.61
N THR A 354 24.29 11.66 13.23
CA THR A 354 24.97 10.78 14.21
C THR A 354 25.76 9.63 13.57
N GLY A 355 25.33 9.11 12.41
CA GLY A 355 25.91 7.89 11.84
C GLY A 355 25.86 7.78 10.32
N GLY A 356 25.30 8.77 9.60
CA GLY A 356 25.18 8.74 8.14
C GLY A 356 26.53 8.76 7.40
N LYS A 357 27.61 9.22 8.06
CA LYS A 357 28.97 9.21 7.51
C LYS A 357 29.57 7.80 7.35
N ASP A 358 29.03 6.82 8.08
CA ASP A 358 29.50 5.43 8.02
C ASP A 358 28.79 4.62 6.93
N PHE A 359 27.78 5.20 6.26
CA PHE A 359 27.08 4.55 5.15
C PHE A 359 27.99 4.44 3.93
N GLN A 360 28.24 3.21 3.48
CA GLN A 360 29.17 2.93 2.39
C GLN A 360 28.47 2.68 1.05
N GLY A 361 27.14 2.58 1.04
CA GLY A 361 26.36 2.21 -0.14
C GLY A 361 26.64 0.78 -0.62
N PRO A 362 25.83 0.27 -1.55
CA PRO A 362 26.07 -1.04 -2.15
C PRO A 362 27.33 -0.99 -3.02
N VAL A 363 28.22 -1.97 -2.84
CA VAL A 363 29.37 -2.18 -3.73
C VAL A 363 28.83 -2.77 -5.03
N ILE A 364 28.89 -2.00 -6.12
CA ILE A 364 28.41 -2.39 -7.46
C ILE A 364 29.40 -3.33 -8.12
#